data_AF-A0A934QS14-F1
#
_entry.id   AF-A0A934QS14-F1
#
_cell.length_a   1.000
_cell.length_b   1.000
_cell.length_c   1.000
_cell.angle_alpha   90.00
_cell.angle_beta   90.00
_cell.angle_gamma   90.00
#
_symmetry.space_group_name_H-M   'P 1'
#
loop_
_entity.id
_entity.type
_entity.pdbx_description
1 polymer ?
#
loop_
_entity_poly.entity_id
_entity_poly.type
_entity_poly.pdbx_seq_one_letter_code
_entity_poly.pdbx_strand_id
1 'polypeptide(L)' 'MSTAEYAIGTIAAAAFAALLYTIVTGDSVLSALTSLIERAISVDF' A
#
# COMPACT_ATOMS: atom_id res chain seq x y z
N MET A 1 4.42 7.58 -32.06
CA MET A 1 4.41 7.34 -30.60
C MET A 1 5.79 7.72 -30.10
N SER A 2 5.89 8.77 -29.30
CA SER A 2 7.18 9.36 -28.91
C SER A 2 7.76 8.65 -27.69
N THR A 3 9.06 8.43 -27.67
CA THR A 3 9.81 7.81 -26.56
C THR A 3 9.63 8.52 -25.22
N ALA A 4 9.33 9.83 -25.24
CA ALA A 4 9.05 10.62 -24.05
C ALA A 4 7.75 10.20 -23.35
N GLU A 5 6.69 9.89 -24.09
CA GLU A 5 5.39 9.49 -23.52
C GLU A 5 5.52 8.19 -22.71
N TYR A 6 6.25 7.21 -23.25
CA TYR A 6 6.51 5.95 -22.53
C TYR A 6 7.38 6.16 -21.30
N ALA A 7 8.43 6.98 -21.38
CA ALA A 7 9.28 7.28 -20.24
C ALA A 7 8.49 7.93 -19.08
N ILE A 8 7.64 8.90 -19.41
CA ILE A 8 6.78 9.57 -18.42
C ILE A 8 5.77 8.59 -17.82
N GLY A 9 5.14 7.74 -18.64
CA GLY A 9 4.23 6.71 -18.15
C GLY A 9 4.90 5.74 -17.17
N THR A 10 6.15 5.37 -17.43
CA THR A 10 6.92 4.45 -16.57
C THR A 10 7.28 5.11 -15.23
N ILE A 11 7.69 6.38 -15.26
CA ILE A 11 8.00 7.15 -14.03
C ILE A 11 6.74 7.35 -13.20
N ALA A 12 5.62 7.71 -13.82
CA ALA A 12 4.35 7.88 -13.13
C ALA A 12 3.90 6.59 -12.45
N ALA A 13 4.02 5.44 -13.12
CA ALA A 13 3.71 4.14 -12.55
C ALA A 13 4.63 3.78 -11.38
N ALA A 14 5.94 4.01 -11.51
CA ALA A 14 6.90 3.74 -10.44
C ALA A 14 6.66 4.63 -9.20
N ALA A 15 6.38 5.91 -9.40
CA ALA A 15 6.06 6.84 -8.31
C ALA A 15 4.79 6.43 -7.58
N PHE A 16 3.75 6.02 -8.32
CA PHE A 16 2.52 5.52 -7.73
C PHE A 16 2.73 4.22 -6.95
N ALA A 17 3.51 3.28 -7.49
CA ALA A 17 3.86 2.04 -6.78
C ALA A 17 4.62 2.31 -5.48
N ALA A 18 5.58 3.23 -5.49
CA ALA A 18 6.31 3.63 -4.29
C ALA A 18 5.38 4.25 -3.22
N LEU A 19 4.45 5.10 -3.65
CA LEU A 19 3.46 5.69 -2.74
C LEU A 19 2.56 4.60 -2.13
N LEU A 20 2.02 3.70 -2.95
CA LEU A 20 1.20 2.59 -2.47
C LEU A 20 1.95 1.68 -1.51
N TYR A 21 3.20 1.35 -1.82
CA TYR A 21 4.05 0.56 -0.93
C TYR A 21 4.16 1.24 0.44
N THR A 22 4.49 2.53 0.45
CA THR A 22 4.64 3.31 1.69
C THR A 22 3.36 3.35 2.52
N ILE A 23 2.19 3.47 1.87
CA ILE A 23 0.89 3.46 2.55
C ILE A 23 0.62 2.07 3.16
N VAL A 24 0.79 1.02 2.37
CA VAL A 24 0.48 -0.37 2.78
C VAL A 24 1.42 -0.88 3.86
N THR A 25 2.69 -0.48 3.81
CA THR A 25 3.69 -0.82 4.84
C THR A 25 3.74 0.19 5.98
N GLY A 26 2.86 1.20 5.98
CA GLY A 26 2.80 2.21 7.03
C GLY A 26 2.23 1.65 8.32
N ASP A 27 2.62 2.26 9.45
CA ASP A 27 2.21 1.83 10.79
C ASP A 27 0.68 1.82 10.96
N SER A 28 -0.04 2.71 10.29
CA SER A 28 -1.51 2.79 10.38
C SER A 28 -2.21 1.55 9.83
N VAL A 29 -1.76 1.01 8.68
CA VAL A 29 -2.33 -0.18 8.05
C VAL A 29 -1.98 -1.42 8.85
N LEU A 30 -0.71 -1.54 9.28
CA LEU A 30 -0.26 -2.65 10.12
C LEU A 30 -1.00 -2.66 11.46
N SER A 31 -1.11 -1.52 12.14
CA SER A 31 -1.84 -1.40 13.41
C SER A 31 -3.32 -1.74 13.27
N ALA A 32 -3.96 -1.25 12.20
CA ALA A 32 -5.36 -1.57 11.93
C ALA A 32 -5.58 -3.07 11.69
N LEU A 33 -4.70 -3.71 10.92
CA LEU A 33 -4.78 -5.16 10.66
C LEU A 33 -4.50 -5.97 11.93
N THR A 34 -3.49 -5.60 12.71
CA THR A 34 -3.20 -6.23 14.01
C THR A 34 -4.40 -6.14 14.94
N SER A 35 -4.99 -4.94 15.09
CA SER A 35 -6.17 -4.75 15.94
C SER A 35 -7.38 -5.56 15.45
N LEU A 36 -7.57 -5.68 14.13
CA LEU A 36 -8.62 -6.53 13.56
C LEU A 36 -8.42 -8.00 13.95
N ILE A 37 -7.20 -8.50 13.85
CA ILE A 37 -6.86 -9.89 14.22
C ILE A 37 -7.05 -10.10 15.72
N GLU A 38 -6.53 -9.19 16.56
CA GLU A 38 -6.70 -9.24 18.02
C GLU A 38 -8.17 -9.31 18.42
N ARG A 39 -9.02 -8.50 17.79
CA ARG A 39 -10.48 -8.53 18.01
C ARG A 39 -11.11 -9.85 17.57
N ALA A 40 -10.66 -10.42 16.45
CA ALA A 40 -11.18 -11.68 15.94
C ALA A 40 -10.84 -12.87 16.85
N ILE A 41 -9.67 -12.86 17.48
CA ILE A 41 -9.22 -13.93 18.39
C ILE A 41 -9.66 -13.72 19.84
N SER A 42 -9.99 -12.48 20.24
CA SER A 42 -10.47 -12.13 21.58
C SER A 42 -11.98 -12.40 21.78
N VAL A 43 -12.68 -13.00 20.81
CA VAL A 43 -14.07 -13.39 21.00
C VAL A 43 -14.10 -14.56 22.00
N ASP A 44 -14.39 -14.24 23.26
CA ASP A 44 -14.69 -15.23 24.31
C ASP A 44 -15.94 -16.03 23.90
N PHE A 45 -15.85 -17.36 24.04
CA PHE A 45 -16.94 -18.30 23.76
C PHE A 45 -17.99 -18.31 24.89
#